data_AF-A0A383DG62-F1
#
_entry.id   AF-A0A383DG62-F1
#
_cell.length_a   1.000
_cell.length_b   1.000
_cell.length_c   1.000
_cell.angle_alpha   90.00
_cell.angle_beta   90.00
_cell.angle_gamma   90.00
#
_symmetry.space_group_name_H-M   'P 1'
#
loop_
_entity.id
_entity.type
_entity.pdbx_description
1 polymer ?
#
loop_
_entity_poly.entity_id
_entity_poly.type
_entity_poly.pdbx_seq_one_letter_code
_entity_poly.pdbx_strand_id
1 'polypeptide(L)'
;MQTITDTINDLRVGDASTFEGLTVFPLFHDQPCEKDYLTLDEALKEGKARVTEISDAGAVSRLLFKNSGESKVLLIDGDELVGAKQNRIINLTILVPANTELEIPVSCVEAGRWSRRSDEFYSKKRAMYSRARAAKMEQVSASLKRSGD
;
A
#
# COMPACT_ATOMS: atom_id res chain seq x y z
N MET A 1 16.71 18.54 8.36
CA MET A 1 16.00 18.79 9.64
C MET A 1 15.15 20.05 9.58
N GLN A 2 15.64 21.16 9.02
CA GLN A 2 14.88 22.43 8.91
C GLN A 2 13.46 22.25 8.33
N THR A 3 13.31 21.54 7.21
CA THR A 3 12.01 21.29 6.57
C THR A 3 10.98 20.63 7.49
N ILE A 4 11.38 19.67 8.34
CA ILE A 4 10.45 19.00 9.25
C ILE A 4 9.99 19.97 10.34
N THR A 5 10.93 20.74 10.91
CA THR A 5 10.64 21.74 11.93
C THR A 5 9.70 22.83 11.39
N ASP A 6 9.99 23.35 10.20
CA ASP A 6 9.18 24.39 9.56
C ASP A 6 7.75 23.89 9.30
N THR A 7 7.61 22.70 8.70
CA THR A 7 6.29 22.09 8.48
C THR A 7 5.51 21.92 9.78
N ILE A 8 6.15 21.49 10.87
CA ILE A 8 5.47 21.31 12.16
C ILE A 8 5.04 22.66 12.75
N ASN A 9 5.87 23.70 12.62
CA ASN A 9 5.55 25.03 13.14
C ASN A 9 4.37 25.69 12.42
N ASP A 10 4.21 25.38 11.13
CA ASP A 10 3.13 25.90 10.29
C ASP A 10 1.86 25.03 10.34
N LEU A 11 1.86 23.93 11.11
CA LEU A 11 0.69 23.10 11.34
C LEU A 11 -0.21 23.68 12.44
N ARG A 12 -1.50 23.79 12.13
CA ARG A 12 -2.54 24.13 13.10
C ARG A 12 -3.41 22.91 13.38
N VAL A 13 -3.53 22.54 14.64
CA VAL A 13 -4.51 21.53 15.09
C VAL A 13 -5.89 22.18 15.14
N GLY A 14 -6.88 21.59 14.48
CA GLY A 14 -8.26 22.03 14.58
C GLY A 14 -9.03 21.39 15.72
N ASP A 15 -10.32 21.74 15.80
CA ASP A 15 -11.22 21.21 16.81
C ASP A 15 -11.39 19.70 16.66
N ALA A 16 -11.46 19.02 17.81
CA ALA A 16 -11.67 17.58 17.86
C ALA A 16 -13.06 17.23 17.36
N SER A 17 -13.14 16.24 16.47
CA SER A 17 -14.40 15.59 16.10
C SER A 17 -14.46 14.22 16.74
N THR A 18 -15.50 13.96 17.55
CA THR A 18 -15.66 12.67 18.24
C THR A 18 -16.93 11.98 17.76
N PHE A 19 -16.80 10.70 17.43
CA PHE A 19 -17.93 9.81 17.17
C PHE A 19 -17.68 8.47 17.84
N GLU A 20 -18.60 8.06 18.73
CA GLU A 20 -18.44 6.88 19.60
C GLU A 20 -17.09 6.90 20.33
N GLY A 21 -16.27 5.85 20.16
CA GLY A 21 -14.94 5.73 20.76
C GLY A 21 -13.80 6.30 19.92
N LEU A 22 -14.09 7.05 18.84
CA LEU A 22 -13.08 7.61 17.94
C LEU A 22 -13.09 9.14 18.00
N THR A 23 -11.95 9.72 18.36
CA THR A 23 -11.71 11.17 18.28
C THR A 23 -10.64 11.47 17.24
N VAL A 24 -10.94 12.42 16.35
CA VAL A 24 -10.06 12.87 15.27
C VAL A 24 -9.71 14.34 15.51
N PHE A 25 -8.41 14.65 15.46
CA PHE A 25 -7.89 16.02 15.48
C PHE A 25 -7.36 16.35 14.08
N PRO A 26 -8.06 17.19 13.29
CA PRO A 26 -7.59 17.54 11.96
C PRO A 26 -6.33 18.41 12.08
N LEU A 27 -5.35 18.14 11.22
CA LEU A 27 -4.16 18.97 11.06
C LEU A 27 -4.30 19.80 9.80
N PHE A 28 -4.18 21.12 9.94
CA PHE A 28 -4.26 22.08 8.85
C PHE A 28 -2.89 22.70 8.60
N HIS A 29 -2.61 23.02 7.34
CA HIS A 29 -1.45 23.78 6.92
C HIS A 29 -1.94 24.86 5.96
N ASP A 30 -1.53 26.11 6.15
CA ASP A 30 -2.07 27.25 5.40
C ASP A 30 -1.56 27.29 3.95
N GLN A 31 -0.45 26.61 3.67
CA GLN A 31 -0.02 26.39 2.28
C GLN A 31 -0.63 25.12 1.71
N PRO A 32 -1.28 25.20 0.53
CA PRO A 32 -1.72 24.01 -0.19
C PRO A 32 -0.50 23.16 -0.55
N CYS A 33 -0.47 21.94 -0.03
CA CYS A 33 0.47 20.91 -0.46
C CYS A 33 -0.22 20.08 -1.55
N GLU A 34 0.22 20.24 -2.80
CA GLU A 34 -0.21 19.34 -3.85
C GLU A 34 0.47 17.97 -3.68
N LYS A 35 -0.34 16.92 -3.86
CA LYS A 35 0.13 15.54 -3.86
C LYS A 35 1.06 15.33 -5.06
N ASP A 36 2.35 15.04 -4.83
CA ASP A 36 3.35 14.77 -5.88
C ASP A 36 3.42 13.29 -6.31
N TYR A 37 2.38 12.50 -5.99
CA TYR A 37 2.30 11.07 -6.25
C TYR A 37 0.89 10.62 -6.65
N LEU A 38 0.79 9.50 -7.35
CA LEU A 38 -0.46 8.78 -7.57
C LEU A 38 -0.63 7.70 -6.49
N THR A 39 -1.87 7.41 -6.11
CA THR A 39 -2.21 6.19 -5.37
C THR A 39 -2.17 4.99 -6.31
N LEU A 40 -2.09 3.78 -5.75
CA LEU A 40 -2.20 2.54 -6.52
C LEU A 40 -3.45 2.53 -7.42
N ASP A 41 -4.62 2.87 -6.87
CA ASP A 41 -5.89 2.93 -7.60
C ASP A 41 -5.83 3.86 -8.81
N GLU A 42 -5.31 5.07 -8.62
CA GLU A 42 -5.17 6.06 -9.70
C GLU A 42 -4.21 5.55 -10.77
N ALA A 43 -3.04 5.05 -10.38
CA ALA A 43 -2.00 4.61 -11.31
C ALA A 43 -2.44 3.40 -12.16
N LEU A 44 -3.17 2.44 -11.56
CA LEU A 44 -3.75 1.30 -12.28
C LEU A 44 -4.86 1.75 -13.22
N LYS A 45 -5.77 2.62 -12.75
CA LYS A 45 -6.88 3.12 -13.56
C LYS A 45 -6.42 3.93 -14.77
N GLU A 46 -5.34 4.68 -14.62
CA GLU A 46 -4.71 5.46 -15.70
C GLU A 46 -3.82 4.62 -16.63
N GLY A 47 -3.62 3.33 -16.34
CA GLY A 47 -2.72 2.47 -17.12
C GLY A 47 -1.24 2.81 -16.98
N LYS A 48 -0.89 3.66 -16.00
CA LYS A 48 0.49 4.10 -15.71
C LYS A 48 1.24 3.10 -14.84
N ALA A 49 0.54 2.21 -14.15
CA ALA A 49 1.12 1.11 -13.40
C ALA A 49 0.51 -0.23 -13.78
N ARG A 50 1.27 -1.30 -13.54
CA ARG A 50 0.81 -2.69 -13.65
C ARG A 50 1.34 -3.53 -12.51
N VAL A 51 0.57 -4.55 -12.14
CA VAL A 51 0.96 -5.55 -11.13
C VAL A 51 0.75 -6.95 -11.70
N THR A 52 1.80 -7.76 -11.68
CA THR A 52 1.80 -9.12 -12.23
C THR A 52 2.43 -10.11 -11.25
N GLU A 53 2.27 -11.39 -11.54
CA GLU A 53 3.15 -12.43 -10.97
C GLU A 53 4.59 -12.20 -11.44
N ILE A 54 5.58 -12.60 -10.63
CA ILE A 54 7.01 -12.50 -10.98
C ILE A 54 7.38 -13.51 -12.09
N SER A 55 6.65 -14.62 -12.17
CA SER A 55 6.86 -15.67 -13.18
C SER A 55 5.58 -16.47 -13.42
N ASP A 56 5.59 -17.33 -14.44
CA ASP A 56 4.50 -18.29 -14.68
C ASP A 56 4.32 -19.30 -13.56
N ALA A 57 5.36 -19.57 -12.76
CA ALA A 57 5.24 -20.35 -11.52
C ALA A 57 4.59 -19.52 -10.39
N GLY A 58 4.84 -18.20 -10.39
CA GLY A 58 4.39 -17.24 -9.38
C GLY A 58 5.25 -17.29 -8.12
N ALA A 59 5.12 -16.27 -7.27
CA ALA A 59 5.71 -16.26 -5.94
C ALA A 59 4.64 -15.91 -4.92
N VAL A 60 4.48 -16.74 -3.88
CA VAL A 60 3.38 -16.59 -2.92
C VAL A 60 3.47 -15.26 -2.17
N SER A 61 4.68 -14.86 -1.81
CA SER A 61 4.96 -13.70 -0.93
C SER A 61 5.41 -12.44 -1.66
N ARG A 62 5.48 -12.45 -3.00
CA ARG A 62 5.97 -11.31 -3.79
C ARG A 62 5.24 -11.18 -5.12
N LEU A 63 5.01 -9.94 -5.55
CA LEU A 63 4.51 -9.60 -6.87
C LEU A 63 5.46 -8.63 -7.58
N LEU A 64 5.37 -8.57 -8.91
CA LEU A 64 6.08 -7.56 -9.68
C LEU A 64 5.19 -6.33 -9.85
N PHE A 65 5.67 -5.18 -9.38
CA PHE A 65 5.03 -3.89 -9.60
C PHE A 65 5.86 -3.07 -10.59
N LYS A 66 5.20 -2.52 -11.61
CA LYS A 66 5.82 -1.67 -12.62
C LYS A 66 5.13 -0.32 -12.67
N ASN A 67 5.86 0.75 -12.37
CA ASN A 67 5.45 2.12 -12.64
C ASN A 67 6.04 2.58 -13.98
N SER A 68 5.20 2.73 -15.00
CA SER A 68 5.58 3.27 -16.31
C SER A 68 5.16 4.74 -16.49
N GLY A 69 4.67 5.38 -15.42
CA GLY A 69 4.30 6.78 -15.41
C GLY A 69 5.45 7.71 -15.02
N GLU A 70 5.20 9.01 -15.17
CA GLU A 70 6.14 10.10 -14.84
C GLU A 70 6.06 10.54 -13.37
N SER A 71 5.04 10.10 -12.64
CA SER A 71 4.83 10.41 -11.22
C SER A 71 5.17 9.21 -10.33
N LYS A 72 5.50 9.47 -9.07
CA LYS A 72 5.65 8.41 -8.06
C LYS A 72 4.30 7.73 -7.81
N VAL A 73 4.32 6.46 -7.41
CA VAL A 73 3.10 5.74 -6.99
C VAL A 73 3.25 5.29 -5.53
N LEU A 74 2.31 5.71 -4.68
CA LEU A 74 2.21 5.28 -3.30
C LEU A 74 1.41 3.98 -3.22
N LEU A 75 2.09 2.93 -2.76
CA LEU A 75 1.51 1.65 -2.37
C LEU A 75 1.32 1.67 -0.85
N ILE A 76 0.11 1.39 -0.36
CA ILE A 76 -0.18 1.45 1.08
C ILE A 76 -0.28 0.03 1.65
N ASP A 77 0.34 -0.22 2.80
CA ASP A 77 0.13 -1.49 3.52
C ASP A 77 -1.35 -1.71 3.84
N GLY A 78 -1.84 -2.90 3.50
CA GLY A 78 -3.24 -3.26 3.69
C GLY A 78 -4.11 -3.08 2.45
N ASP A 79 -3.60 -2.52 1.35
CA ASP A 79 -4.31 -2.46 0.07
C ASP A 79 -4.51 -3.86 -0.52
N GLU A 80 -5.74 -4.12 -0.99
CA GLU A 80 -6.11 -5.38 -1.63
C GLU A 80 -5.89 -5.35 -3.14
N LEU A 81 -5.08 -6.30 -3.61
CA LEU A 81 -4.85 -6.64 -5.01
C LEU A 81 -5.67 -7.89 -5.36
N VAL A 82 -6.57 -7.75 -6.32
CA VAL A 82 -7.50 -8.79 -6.74
C VAL A 82 -7.17 -9.25 -8.15
N GLY A 83 -7.24 -10.55 -8.40
CA GLY A 83 -6.96 -11.13 -9.72
C GLY A 83 -5.86 -12.19 -9.69
N ALA A 84 -5.24 -12.38 -10.85
CA ALA A 84 -4.18 -13.35 -11.10
C ALA A 84 -4.50 -14.75 -10.53
N LYS A 85 -3.53 -15.39 -9.86
CA LYS A 85 -3.71 -16.73 -9.28
C LYS A 85 -4.50 -16.71 -7.98
N GLN A 86 -4.36 -15.66 -7.17
CA GLN A 86 -4.93 -15.56 -5.83
C GLN A 86 -4.84 -14.10 -5.35
N ASN A 87 -5.82 -13.62 -4.58
CA ASN A 87 -5.79 -12.22 -4.09
C ASN A 87 -4.64 -12.02 -3.09
N ARG A 88 -4.16 -10.78 -3.02
CA ARG A 88 -3.00 -10.38 -2.22
C ARG A 88 -3.29 -9.10 -1.45
N ILE A 89 -2.59 -8.94 -0.34
CA ILE A 89 -2.55 -7.70 0.43
C ILE A 89 -1.10 -7.21 0.44
N ILE A 90 -0.88 -5.93 0.14
CA ILE A 90 0.45 -5.31 0.21
C ILE A 90 0.94 -5.28 1.65
N ASN A 91 2.22 -5.59 1.91
CA ASN A 91 2.78 -5.73 3.26
C ASN A 91 3.50 -4.51 3.79
N LEU A 92 3.89 -3.58 2.91
CA LEU A 92 4.67 -2.41 3.27
C LEU A 92 4.14 -1.20 2.51
N THR A 93 4.15 -0.04 3.16
CA THR A 93 3.94 1.22 2.47
C THR A 93 5.20 1.58 1.71
N ILE A 94 5.10 1.72 0.39
CA ILE A 94 6.24 1.97 -0.52
C ILE A 94 5.88 3.12 -1.45
N LEU A 95 6.74 4.13 -1.52
CA LEU A 95 6.63 5.17 -2.54
C LEU A 95 7.54 4.81 -3.72
N VAL A 96 6.94 4.30 -4.79
CA VAL A 96 7.65 3.81 -5.97
C VAL A 96 7.97 4.97 -6.91
N PRO A 97 9.23 5.23 -7.27
CA PRO A 97 9.58 6.29 -8.22
C PRO A 97 8.98 6.05 -9.61
N ALA A 98 8.96 7.12 -10.42
CA ALA A 98 8.62 7.04 -11.84
C ALA A 98 9.52 6.04 -12.57
N ASN A 99 9.00 5.43 -13.65
CA ASN A 99 9.77 4.54 -14.54
C ASN A 99 10.56 3.44 -13.80
N THR A 100 9.98 2.88 -12.73
CA THR A 100 10.64 1.90 -11.86
C THR A 100 9.86 0.59 -11.85
N GLU A 101 10.59 -0.51 -11.76
CA GLU A 101 10.06 -1.86 -11.59
C GLU A 101 10.67 -2.47 -10.33
N LEU A 102 9.85 -3.07 -9.46
CA LEU A 102 10.33 -3.74 -8.24
C LEU A 102 9.43 -4.91 -7.83
N GLU A 103 10.00 -5.82 -7.05
CA GLU A 103 9.24 -6.83 -6.32
C GLU A 103 8.64 -6.22 -5.05
N ILE A 104 7.32 -6.32 -4.90
CA ILE A 104 6.61 -5.85 -3.71
C ILE A 104 6.22 -7.03 -2.80
N PRO A 105 6.43 -6.93 -1.48
CA PRO A 105 6.05 -7.99 -0.55
C PRO A 105 4.54 -7.98 -0.34
N VAL A 106 3.95 -9.18 -0.38
CA VAL A 106 2.50 -9.38 -0.23
C VAL A 106 2.17 -10.58 0.66
N SER A 107 0.97 -10.57 1.22
CA SER A 107 0.38 -11.70 1.95
C SER A 107 -0.83 -12.24 1.20
N CYS A 108 -0.98 -13.56 1.18
CA CYS A 108 -2.15 -14.23 0.62
C CYS A 108 -3.35 -14.11 1.56
N VAL A 109 -4.54 -13.85 1.02
CA VAL A 109 -5.77 -13.70 1.81
C VAL A 109 -6.85 -14.74 1.53
N GLU A 110 -6.62 -15.67 0.62
CA GLU A 110 -7.61 -16.70 0.27
C GLU A 110 -7.02 -18.10 0.47
N ALA A 111 -7.52 -18.88 1.43
CA ALA A 111 -7.13 -20.28 1.51
C ALA A 111 -7.70 -21.06 0.31
N GLY A 112 -6.89 -21.92 -0.31
CA GLY A 112 -7.38 -22.97 -1.24
C GLY A 112 -7.58 -22.56 -2.71
N ARG A 113 -7.24 -21.34 -3.13
CA ARG A 113 -7.25 -20.94 -4.56
C ARG A 113 -5.83 -20.72 -5.09
N TRP A 114 -5.44 -21.53 -6.08
CA TRP A 114 -4.22 -21.35 -6.88
C TRP A 114 -4.51 -21.63 -8.36
N SER A 115 -5.31 -20.78 -8.98
CA SER A 115 -5.68 -20.90 -10.40
C SER A 115 -5.82 -19.52 -11.04
N ARG A 116 -5.23 -19.36 -12.24
CA ARG A 116 -5.13 -18.09 -12.98
C ARG A 116 -6.52 -17.62 -13.41
N ARG A 117 -6.91 -16.41 -13.01
CA ARG A 117 -8.14 -15.72 -13.47
C ARG A 117 -7.86 -14.57 -14.43
N SER A 118 -6.69 -13.95 -14.32
CA SER A 118 -6.23 -12.86 -15.17
C SER A 118 -4.69 -12.88 -15.20
N ASP A 119 -4.09 -12.07 -16.07
CA ASP A 119 -2.64 -11.88 -16.12
C ASP A 119 -2.17 -10.77 -15.17
N GLU A 120 -3.07 -9.84 -14.84
CA GLU A 120 -2.78 -8.67 -14.02
C GLU A 120 -3.69 -8.62 -12.78
N PHE A 121 -3.20 -7.95 -11.74
CA PHE A 121 -3.99 -7.57 -10.57
C PHE A 121 -4.61 -6.18 -10.77
N TYR A 122 -5.78 -5.98 -10.18
CA TYR A 122 -6.38 -4.66 -10.00
C TYR A 122 -6.60 -4.39 -8.52
N SER A 123 -6.61 -3.12 -8.12
CA SER A 123 -6.89 -2.75 -6.74
C SER A 123 -8.40 -2.69 -6.48
N LYS A 124 -8.80 -2.98 -5.24
CA LYS A 124 -10.14 -2.64 -4.74
C LYS A 124 -10.01 -1.58 -3.65
N LYS A 125 -11.00 -0.68 -3.60
CA LYS A 125 -11.21 0.29 -2.51
C LYS A 125 -11.61 -0.40 -1.19
N ARG A 126 -10.75 -1.29 -0.70
CA ARG A 126 -10.91 -2.05 0.52
C ARG A 126 -9.54 -2.12 1.17
N ALA A 127 -9.43 -1.53 2.35
CA ALA A 127 -8.30 -1.72 3.22
C ALA A 127 -8.61 -2.86 4.19
N MET A 128 -7.59 -3.63 4.55
CA MET A 128 -7.72 -4.66 5.58
C MET A 128 -8.18 -4.03 6.92
N TYR A 129 -9.18 -4.65 7.56
CA TYR A 129 -9.71 -4.18 8.84
C TYR A 129 -8.65 -4.24 9.96
N SER A 130 -8.77 -3.36 10.95
CA SER A 130 -7.74 -3.09 11.97
C SER A 130 -7.21 -4.34 12.66
N ARG A 131 -8.08 -5.28 13.07
CA ARG A 131 -7.68 -6.53 13.73
C ARG A 131 -6.87 -7.45 12.81
N ALA A 132 -7.23 -7.56 11.53
CA ALA A 132 -6.47 -8.36 10.58
C ALA A 132 -5.10 -7.72 10.26
N ARG A 133 -5.01 -6.38 10.18
CA ARG A 133 -3.71 -5.70 10.07
C ARG A 133 -2.83 -5.97 11.28
N ALA A 134 -3.38 -5.90 12.49
CA ALA A 134 -2.64 -6.20 13.72
C ALA A 134 -2.12 -7.65 13.73
N ALA A 135 -2.99 -8.62 13.45
CA ALA A 135 -2.61 -10.04 13.40
C ALA A 135 -1.56 -10.33 12.31
N LYS A 136 -1.70 -9.70 11.13
CA LYS A 136 -0.70 -9.79 10.05
C LYS A 136 0.65 -9.22 10.50
N MET A 137 0.67 -8.03 11.10
CA MET A 137 1.90 -7.39 11.59
C MET A 137 2.58 -8.22 12.69
N GLU A 138 1.79 -8.85 13.56
CA GLU A 138 2.29 -9.81 14.55
C GLU A 138 2.96 -11.02 13.87
N GLN A 139 2.31 -11.62 12.86
CA GLN A 139 2.88 -12.73 12.11
C GLN A 139 4.17 -12.36 11.36
N VAL A 140 4.22 -11.19 10.73
CA VAL A 140 5.42 -10.67 10.05
C VAL A 140 6.54 -10.46 11.07
N SER A 141 6.24 -9.80 12.19
CA SER A 141 7.21 -9.57 13.27
C SER A 141 7.75 -10.87 13.85
N ALA A 142 6.89 -11.86 14.06
CA ALA A 142 7.28 -13.19 14.55
C ALA A 142 8.12 -13.95 13.52
N SER A 143 7.84 -13.79 12.21
CA SER A 143 8.65 -14.38 11.15
C SER A 143 10.04 -13.75 11.09
N LEU A 144 10.14 -12.41 11.10
CA LEU A 144 11.43 -11.70 11.11
C LEU A 144 12.28 -12.10 12.33
N LYS A 145 11.68 -12.19 13.52
CA LYS A 145 12.37 -12.65 14.74
C LYS A 145 12.88 -14.08 14.65
N ARG A 146 12.22 -14.96 13.90
CA ARG A 146 12.64 -16.36 13.71
C ARG A 146 13.68 -16.53 12.61
N SER A 147 13.64 -15.67 11.59
CA SER A 147 14.51 -15.77 10.41
C SER A 147 15.90 -15.16 10.61
N GLY A 148 16.08 -14.26 11.58
CA GLY A 148 17.39 -13.78 12.00
C GLY A 148 18.25 -13.21 10.86
N ASP A 149 17.80 -12.10 10.26
CA ASP A 149 18.65 -11.14 9.54
C ASP A 149 18.47 -9.76 10.20
#